data_AF-A0A355C996-F1
#
_entry.id   AF-A0A355C996-F1
#
_cell.length_a   1.000
_cell.length_b   1.000
_cell.length_c   1.000
_cell.angle_alpha   90.00
_cell.angle_beta   90.00
_cell.angle_gamma   90.00
#
_symmetry.space_group_name_H-M   'P 1'
#
loop_
_entity.id
_entity.type
_entity.pdbx_description
1 polymer ?
#
loop_
_entity_poly.entity_id
_entity_poly.type
_entity_poly.pdbx_seq_one_letter_code
_entity_poly.pdbx_strand_id
1 'polypeptide(L)'
;PTFGGINLEDIKAPECFEIEERLKNELDIPIMHDDQHGTAIISAAGLLNALELTGKKIEEVRIVVNGAGAAANSCTKLYMALGAKLENIVMLDSRGVISKKRTDLNERKKPFATERNISTLAEAVAGADVFLGLSVADVLTVEMVQSMNENPIVFALANPNPEIAYELAIAARKDIIFATGRSDHPNQINNVLGFPYIFRGALDVRATCINEEMKVAAVRAIAELAKKAVPDVVNAAYNLKRLSFSRDYIIPKPLDNRLLTVVAPAVAKAAIASGVARKPIVDWEEYSEILRERMGLDNKMLRRFYDMAKQTPKRVVFSESNHLNMLKAAETCVNEGICFPILLGNEEKIANVAAENQISLKGVEIVNLRHDREEPRRLHYAKLLSEKRSREGYTFQEAAEQMFNRDSFGMMMVESGDADALITGVFGKYLDTINLAKDVIGIREGLNH
;
A
#
# COMPACT_ATOMS: atom_id res chain seq x y z
N PRO A 1 -11.77 28.83 -22.01
CA PRO A 1 -12.21 27.43 -21.75
C PRO A 1 -12.32 27.17 -20.24
N THR A 2 -13.32 26.39 -19.79
CA THR A 2 -13.67 26.20 -18.36
C THR A 2 -12.91 25.05 -17.68
N PHE A 3 -12.55 24.00 -18.42
CA PHE A 3 -12.00 22.76 -17.86
C PHE A 3 -10.50 22.60 -18.16
N GLY A 4 -9.76 21.97 -17.24
CA GLY A 4 -8.34 21.62 -17.41
C GLY A 4 -8.08 20.21 -17.92
N GLY A 5 -9.11 19.37 -18.04
CA GLY A 5 -9.08 17.98 -18.52
C GLY A 5 -10.50 17.42 -18.63
N ILE A 6 -10.68 16.33 -19.38
CA ILE A 6 -11.98 15.69 -19.64
C ILE A 6 -11.91 14.21 -19.30
N ASN A 7 -12.76 13.76 -18.36
CA ASN A 7 -13.01 12.34 -18.12
C ASN A 7 -14.27 11.90 -18.88
N LEU A 8 -14.15 10.92 -19.76
CA LEU A 8 -15.25 10.28 -20.46
C LEU A 8 -15.74 9.07 -19.66
N GLU A 9 -17.05 8.95 -19.50
CA GLU A 9 -17.70 7.91 -18.69
C GLU A 9 -18.99 7.46 -19.38
N ASP A 10 -19.35 6.18 -19.26
CA ASP A 10 -20.65 5.63 -19.65
C ASP A 10 -21.05 5.91 -21.11
N ILE A 11 -20.06 6.00 -22.00
CA ILE A 11 -20.29 6.14 -23.44
C ILE A 11 -20.31 4.75 -24.07
N LYS A 12 -21.44 4.40 -24.68
CA LYS A 12 -21.60 3.10 -25.34
C LYS A 12 -20.59 2.91 -26.49
N ALA A 13 -20.21 1.65 -26.72
CA ALA A 13 -19.48 1.25 -27.91
C ALA A 13 -20.44 1.06 -29.11
N PRO A 14 -20.02 1.36 -30.35
CA PRO A 14 -18.66 1.77 -30.75
C PRO A 14 -18.39 3.30 -30.73
N GLU A 15 -19.35 4.14 -30.36
CA GLU A 15 -19.23 5.60 -30.43
C GLU A 15 -18.14 6.17 -29.50
N CYS A 16 -17.93 5.54 -28.33
CA CYS A 16 -16.90 5.95 -27.36
C CYS A 16 -15.50 6.07 -27.97
N PHE A 17 -15.16 5.18 -28.91
CA PHE A 17 -13.85 5.17 -29.56
C PHE A 17 -13.66 6.39 -30.47
N GLU A 18 -14.65 6.72 -31.29
CA GLU A 18 -14.57 7.87 -32.20
C GLU A 18 -14.54 9.18 -31.41
N ILE A 19 -15.39 9.28 -30.38
CA ILE A 19 -15.44 10.46 -29.50
C ILE A 19 -14.08 10.67 -28.83
N GLU A 20 -13.50 9.62 -28.24
CA GLU A 20 -12.20 9.71 -27.60
C GLU A 20 -11.07 10.09 -28.57
N GLU A 21 -11.02 9.45 -29.74
CA GLU A 21 -10.01 9.71 -30.77
C GLU A 21 -10.07 11.15 -31.28
N ARG A 22 -11.28 11.62 -31.61
CA ARG A 22 -11.48 13.00 -32.07
C ARG A 22 -11.12 14.01 -30.99
N LEU A 23 -11.58 13.80 -29.77
CA LEU A 23 -11.28 14.72 -28.68
C LEU A 23 -9.76 14.77 -28.40
N LYS A 24 -9.05 13.64 -28.46
CA LYS A 24 -7.57 13.60 -28.32
C LYS A 24 -6.85 14.35 -29.43
N ASN A 25 -7.41 14.38 -30.65
CA ASN A 25 -6.83 15.09 -31.79
C ASN A 25 -7.18 16.58 -31.83
N GLU A 26 -8.36 16.95 -31.32
CA GLU A 26 -8.90 18.31 -31.41
C GLU A 26 -8.58 19.18 -30.18
N LEU A 27 -8.26 18.58 -29.02
CA LEU A 27 -8.04 19.30 -27.77
C LEU A 27 -6.58 19.24 -27.29
N ASP A 28 -6.15 20.28 -26.59
CA ASP A 28 -4.81 20.43 -26.00
C ASP A 28 -4.80 20.19 -24.47
N ILE A 29 -5.79 19.47 -23.95
CA ILE A 29 -5.97 19.15 -22.54
C ILE A 29 -6.10 17.63 -22.33
N PRO A 30 -5.72 17.09 -21.16
CA PRO A 30 -5.75 15.66 -20.88
C PRO A 30 -7.14 15.07 -20.98
N ILE A 31 -7.24 13.94 -21.69
CA ILE A 31 -8.47 13.17 -21.89
C ILE A 31 -8.22 11.73 -21.49
N MET A 32 -9.13 11.18 -20.70
CA MET A 32 -9.16 9.78 -20.31
C MET A 32 -10.59 9.29 -20.37
N HIS A 33 -10.77 8.04 -20.79
CA HIS A 33 -12.05 7.35 -20.69
C HIS A 33 -11.95 6.32 -19.58
N ASP A 34 -12.70 6.47 -18.48
CA ASP A 34 -12.46 5.69 -17.28
C ASP A 34 -12.82 4.21 -17.48
N ASP A 35 -13.96 3.92 -18.10
CA ASP A 35 -14.37 2.54 -18.45
C ASP A 35 -13.29 1.78 -19.24
N GLN A 36 -12.52 2.49 -20.07
CA GLN A 36 -11.46 1.90 -20.89
C GLN A 36 -10.12 1.88 -20.17
N HIS A 37 -9.63 3.06 -19.80
CA HIS A 37 -8.28 3.25 -19.30
C HIS A 37 -8.18 2.98 -17.80
N GLY A 38 -9.20 3.36 -17.01
CA GLY A 38 -9.26 3.06 -15.58
C GLY A 38 -9.21 1.55 -15.36
N THR A 39 -10.11 0.81 -16.01
CA THR A 39 -10.15 -0.66 -15.95
C THR A 39 -8.81 -1.28 -16.35
N ALA A 40 -8.20 -0.79 -17.43
CA ALA A 40 -6.90 -1.26 -17.90
C ALA A 40 -5.79 -1.04 -16.87
N ILE A 41 -5.69 0.16 -16.30
CA ILE A 41 -4.61 0.52 -15.37
C ILE A 41 -4.71 -0.31 -14.08
N ILE A 42 -5.92 -0.44 -13.51
CA ILE A 42 -6.09 -1.15 -12.24
C ILE A 42 -5.93 -2.66 -12.44
N SER A 43 -6.49 -3.23 -13.51
CA SER A 43 -6.29 -4.64 -13.82
C SER A 43 -4.81 -4.96 -14.12
N ALA A 44 -4.10 -4.07 -14.82
CA ALA A 44 -2.68 -4.24 -15.08
C ALA A 44 -1.83 -4.19 -13.80
N ALA A 45 -2.16 -3.29 -12.86
CA ALA A 45 -1.47 -3.22 -11.57
C ALA A 45 -1.67 -4.50 -10.75
N GLY A 46 -2.91 -5.01 -10.73
CA GLY A 46 -3.21 -6.32 -10.14
C GLY A 46 -2.46 -7.46 -10.82
N LEU A 47 -2.39 -7.45 -12.16
CA LEU A 47 -1.72 -8.50 -12.92
C LEU A 47 -0.23 -8.56 -12.57
N LEU A 48 0.48 -7.42 -12.56
CA LEU A 48 1.91 -7.41 -12.21
C LEU A 48 2.17 -8.03 -10.83
N ASN A 49 1.36 -7.66 -9.86
CA ASN A 49 1.46 -8.18 -8.50
C ASN A 49 1.10 -9.66 -8.39
N ALA A 50 0.06 -10.12 -9.11
CA ALA A 50 -0.31 -11.52 -9.16
C ALA A 50 0.76 -12.38 -9.86
N LEU A 51 1.37 -11.88 -10.93
CA LEU A 51 2.50 -12.53 -11.61
C LEU A 51 3.70 -12.67 -10.69
N GLU A 52 4.02 -11.63 -9.92
CA GLU A 52 5.11 -11.68 -8.92
C GLU A 52 4.86 -12.73 -7.83
N LEU A 53 3.65 -12.76 -7.26
CA LEU A 53 3.28 -13.77 -6.26
C LEU A 53 3.33 -15.21 -6.78
N THR A 54 3.12 -15.38 -8.09
CA THR A 54 3.13 -16.70 -8.74
C THR A 54 4.46 -17.05 -9.39
N GLY A 55 5.45 -16.14 -9.36
CA GLY A 55 6.75 -16.31 -9.99
C GLY A 55 6.71 -16.39 -11.52
N LYS A 56 5.63 -15.90 -12.15
CA LYS A 56 5.41 -15.96 -13.61
C LYS A 56 5.90 -14.67 -14.27
N LYS A 57 6.44 -14.79 -15.49
CA LYS A 57 6.84 -13.64 -16.30
C LYS A 57 5.76 -13.25 -17.30
N ILE A 58 5.47 -11.95 -17.42
CA ILE A 58 4.38 -11.44 -18.26
C ILE A 58 4.54 -11.81 -19.74
N GLU A 59 5.78 -11.93 -20.22
CA GLU A 59 6.09 -12.30 -21.59
C GLU A 59 5.94 -13.81 -21.88
N GLU A 60 5.81 -14.65 -20.85
CA GLU A 60 5.70 -16.11 -20.95
C GLU A 60 4.27 -16.63 -20.69
N VAL A 61 3.43 -15.86 -19.98
CA VAL A 61 2.08 -16.31 -19.59
C VAL A 61 1.09 -16.35 -20.73
N ARG A 62 0.19 -17.34 -20.69
CA ARG A 62 -0.97 -17.47 -21.61
C ARG A 62 -2.16 -16.71 -21.05
N ILE A 63 -2.64 -15.72 -21.80
CA ILE A 63 -3.71 -14.82 -21.36
C ILE A 63 -4.95 -15.06 -22.22
N VAL A 64 -6.07 -15.33 -21.58
CA VAL A 64 -7.39 -15.37 -22.21
C VAL A 64 -8.14 -14.11 -21.84
N VAL A 65 -8.61 -13.38 -22.85
CA VAL A 65 -9.44 -12.19 -22.68
C VAL A 65 -10.84 -12.52 -23.20
N ASN A 66 -11.79 -12.66 -22.29
CA ASN A 66 -13.19 -12.90 -22.65
C ASN A 66 -13.94 -11.57 -22.71
N GLY A 67 -14.25 -11.12 -23.92
CA GLY A 67 -14.72 -9.79 -24.22
C GLY A 67 -13.84 -9.12 -25.27
N ALA A 68 -14.47 -8.35 -26.16
CA ALA A 68 -13.77 -7.62 -27.24
C ALA A 68 -14.28 -6.17 -27.36
N GLY A 69 -14.82 -5.63 -26.27
CA GLY A 69 -15.28 -4.25 -26.14
C GLY A 69 -14.15 -3.28 -25.83
N ALA A 70 -14.49 -2.05 -25.49
CA ALA A 70 -13.52 -0.97 -25.29
C ALA A 70 -12.54 -1.24 -24.13
N ALA A 71 -13.05 -1.68 -22.98
CA ALA A 71 -12.24 -2.10 -21.85
C ALA A 71 -11.28 -3.24 -22.22
N ALA A 72 -11.76 -4.31 -22.88
CA ALA A 72 -10.93 -5.45 -23.25
C ALA A 72 -9.76 -5.05 -24.16
N ASN A 73 -10.03 -4.24 -25.19
CA ASN A 73 -8.99 -3.72 -26.08
C ASN A 73 -7.96 -2.87 -25.31
N SER A 74 -8.42 -2.00 -24.41
CA SER A 74 -7.56 -1.12 -23.60
C SER A 74 -6.68 -1.93 -22.64
N CYS A 75 -7.26 -2.89 -21.91
CA CYS A 75 -6.52 -3.80 -21.02
C CYS A 75 -5.46 -4.60 -21.79
N THR A 76 -5.84 -5.22 -22.92
CA THR A 76 -4.91 -6.02 -23.73
C THR A 76 -3.73 -5.19 -24.24
N LYS A 77 -3.99 -3.97 -24.77
CA LYS A 77 -2.93 -3.08 -25.23
C LYS A 77 -1.99 -2.67 -24.09
N LEU A 78 -2.53 -2.36 -22.92
CA LEU A 78 -1.70 -1.99 -21.76
C LEU A 78 -0.89 -3.18 -21.23
N TYR A 79 -1.46 -4.38 -21.20
CA TYR A 79 -0.72 -5.60 -20.86
C TYR A 79 0.43 -5.83 -21.83
N MET A 80 0.21 -5.61 -23.13
CA MET A 80 1.28 -5.68 -24.14
C MET A 80 2.35 -4.61 -23.94
N ALA A 81 1.96 -3.37 -23.60
CA ALA A 81 2.91 -2.30 -23.26
C ALA A 81 3.76 -2.63 -22.01
N LEU A 82 3.29 -3.53 -21.15
CA LEU A 82 4.01 -4.04 -19.98
C LEU A 82 4.85 -5.28 -20.27
N GLY A 83 4.76 -5.86 -21.48
CA GLY A 83 5.58 -6.98 -21.93
C GLY A 83 4.81 -8.23 -22.34
N ALA A 84 3.47 -8.27 -22.20
CA ALA A 84 2.68 -9.41 -22.67
C ALA A 84 2.81 -9.57 -24.19
N LYS A 85 3.10 -10.79 -24.64
CA LYS A 85 3.28 -11.09 -26.06
C LYS A 85 1.94 -11.38 -26.73
N LEU A 86 1.66 -10.74 -27.87
CA LEU A 86 0.39 -10.91 -28.60
C LEU A 86 0.13 -12.38 -28.98
N GLU A 87 1.18 -13.12 -29.35
CA GLU A 87 1.08 -14.54 -29.67
C GLU A 87 0.64 -15.41 -28.48
N ASN A 88 0.75 -14.89 -27.24
CA ASN A 88 0.33 -15.53 -26.00
C ASN A 88 -1.10 -15.17 -25.57
N ILE A 89 -1.75 -14.26 -26.29
CA ILE A 89 -3.08 -13.74 -25.96
C ILE A 89 -4.12 -14.37 -26.89
N VAL A 90 -5.23 -14.81 -26.31
CA VAL A 90 -6.43 -15.25 -27.03
C VAL A 90 -7.60 -14.39 -26.59
N MET A 91 -8.23 -13.70 -27.54
CA MET A 91 -9.40 -12.87 -27.28
C MET A 91 -10.67 -13.51 -27.84
N LEU A 92 -11.77 -13.39 -27.10
CA LEU A 92 -13.08 -13.89 -27.49
C LEU A 92 -14.10 -12.75 -27.53
N ASP A 93 -15.04 -12.82 -28.47
CA ASP A 93 -16.24 -11.98 -28.48
C ASP A 93 -17.51 -12.84 -28.39
N SER A 94 -18.69 -12.23 -28.56
CA SER A 94 -19.97 -12.95 -28.50
C SER A 94 -20.15 -14.06 -29.55
N ARG A 95 -19.25 -14.14 -30.55
CA ARG A 95 -19.23 -15.19 -31.59
C ARG A 95 -18.08 -16.19 -31.39
N GLY A 96 -17.42 -16.17 -30.24
CA GLY A 96 -16.34 -17.09 -29.88
C GLY A 96 -14.95 -16.50 -30.12
N VAL A 97 -13.96 -17.38 -30.33
CA VAL A 97 -12.55 -16.99 -30.48
C VAL A 97 -12.36 -16.06 -31.70
N ILE A 98 -11.70 -14.93 -31.47
CA ILE A 98 -11.23 -14.05 -32.55
C ILE A 98 -10.05 -14.74 -33.22
N SER A 99 -10.30 -15.37 -34.37
CA SER A 99 -9.30 -16.12 -35.12
C SER A 99 -9.19 -15.60 -36.56
N LYS A 100 -8.06 -15.86 -37.22
CA LYS A 100 -7.85 -15.49 -38.62
C LYS A 100 -8.80 -16.20 -39.59
N LYS A 101 -9.49 -17.26 -39.14
CA LYS A 101 -10.50 -17.99 -39.93
C LYS A 101 -11.84 -17.24 -39.99
N ARG A 102 -12.06 -16.26 -39.10
CA ARG A 102 -13.29 -15.46 -39.08
C ARG A 102 -13.27 -14.35 -40.11
N THR A 103 -14.35 -14.23 -40.87
CA THR A 103 -14.52 -13.23 -41.94
C THR A 103 -15.31 -11.99 -41.51
N ASP A 104 -15.89 -12.00 -40.31
CA ASP A 104 -16.79 -10.97 -39.78
C ASP A 104 -16.08 -9.99 -38.81
N LEU A 105 -14.75 -10.02 -38.73
CA LEU A 105 -13.97 -9.18 -37.83
C LEU A 105 -13.85 -7.73 -38.35
N ASN A 106 -14.12 -6.77 -37.47
CA ASN A 106 -13.87 -5.35 -37.74
C ASN A 106 -12.38 -4.98 -37.50
N GLU A 107 -11.97 -3.78 -37.93
CA GLU A 107 -10.58 -3.30 -37.81
C GLU A 107 -10.03 -3.28 -36.38
N ARG A 108 -10.88 -3.14 -35.37
CA ARG A 108 -10.45 -3.15 -33.96
C ARG A 108 -10.16 -4.55 -33.44
N LYS A 109 -10.85 -5.57 -33.97
CA LYS A 109 -10.70 -6.98 -33.59
C LYS A 109 -9.62 -7.71 -34.37
N LYS A 110 -9.42 -7.35 -35.64
CA LYS A 110 -8.42 -7.98 -36.54
C LYS A 110 -7.01 -8.08 -35.92
N PRO A 111 -6.48 -7.08 -35.21
CA PRO A 111 -5.15 -7.16 -34.59
C PRO A 111 -5.01 -8.27 -33.55
N PHE A 112 -6.12 -8.72 -32.93
CA PHE A 112 -6.12 -9.76 -31.90
C PHE A 112 -6.47 -11.16 -32.45
N ALA A 113 -6.57 -11.31 -33.78
CA ALA A 113 -6.94 -12.57 -34.41
C ALA A 113 -5.83 -13.62 -34.29
N THR A 114 -6.10 -14.69 -33.54
CA THR A 114 -5.15 -15.80 -33.34
C THR A 114 -5.13 -16.77 -34.52
N GLU A 115 -4.00 -17.43 -34.73
CA GLU A 115 -3.83 -18.57 -35.65
C GLU A 115 -3.99 -19.93 -34.96
N ARG A 116 -4.05 -19.95 -33.62
CA ARG A 116 -4.21 -21.18 -32.83
C ARG A 116 -5.48 -21.92 -33.26
N ASN A 117 -5.42 -23.25 -33.30
CA ASN A 117 -6.55 -24.09 -33.66
C ASN A 117 -7.47 -24.32 -32.45
N ILE A 118 -8.10 -23.25 -31.99
CA ILE A 118 -9.06 -23.20 -30.88
C ILE A 118 -10.28 -22.40 -31.32
N SER A 119 -11.45 -22.78 -30.83
CA SER A 119 -12.74 -22.29 -31.29
C SER A 119 -13.69 -21.90 -30.16
N THR A 120 -13.52 -22.49 -28.98
CA THR A 120 -14.37 -22.26 -27.80
C THR A 120 -13.64 -21.58 -26.65
N LEU A 121 -14.41 -21.03 -25.71
CA LEU A 121 -13.84 -20.49 -24.46
C LEU A 121 -13.14 -21.57 -23.64
N ALA A 122 -13.74 -22.76 -23.52
CA ALA A 122 -13.15 -23.89 -22.81
C ALA A 122 -11.76 -24.25 -23.36
N GLU A 123 -11.63 -24.34 -24.69
CA GLU A 123 -10.35 -24.62 -25.35
C GLU A 123 -9.32 -23.51 -25.15
N ALA A 124 -9.75 -22.25 -25.11
CA ALA A 124 -8.85 -21.13 -24.86
C ALA A 124 -8.34 -21.11 -23.40
N VAL A 125 -9.21 -21.40 -22.44
CA VAL A 125 -8.91 -21.38 -20.99
C VAL A 125 -8.07 -22.59 -20.57
N ALA A 126 -8.20 -23.73 -21.25
CA ALA A 126 -7.40 -24.92 -20.97
C ALA A 126 -5.89 -24.61 -21.05
N GLY A 127 -5.20 -24.75 -19.92
CA GLY A 127 -3.78 -24.44 -19.78
C GLY A 127 -3.44 -22.94 -19.93
N ALA A 128 -4.39 -22.05 -19.65
CA ALA A 128 -4.13 -20.61 -19.52
C ALA A 128 -3.59 -20.27 -18.13
N ASP A 129 -2.79 -19.21 -18.02
CA ASP A 129 -2.28 -18.68 -16.76
C ASP A 129 -3.15 -17.55 -16.22
N VAL A 130 -3.74 -16.77 -17.12
CA VAL A 130 -4.51 -15.58 -16.82
C VAL A 130 -5.83 -15.63 -17.58
N PHE A 131 -6.93 -15.40 -16.86
CA PHE A 131 -8.24 -15.11 -17.44
C PHE A 131 -8.63 -13.67 -17.09
N LEU A 132 -8.95 -12.87 -18.10
CA LEU A 132 -9.50 -11.53 -17.98
C LEU A 132 -10.92 -11.52 -18.57
N GLY A 133 -11.92 -11.48 -17.70
CA GLY A 133 -13.32 -11.35 -18.04
C GLY A 133 -13.75 -9.89 -18.08
N LEU A 134 -14.25 -9.46 -19.23
CA LEU A 134 -14.83 -8.14 -19.51
C LEU A 134 -16.07 -8.30 -20.41
N SER A 135 -16.96 -9.21 -20.00
CA SER A 135 -18.01 -9.77 -20.83
C SER A 135 -19.36 -9.89 -20.10
N VAL A 136 -19.93 -11.09 -20.02
CA VAL A 136 -21.23 -11.40 -19.44
C VAL A 136 -21.08 -12.35 -18.25
N ALA A 137 -22.07 -12.31 -17.36
CA ALA A 137 -22.09 -13.13 -16.15
C ALA A 137 -22.07 -14.64 -16.45
N ASP A 138 -21.51 -15.41 -15.51
CA ASP A 138 -21.58 -16.88 -15.43
C ASP A 138 -21.04 -17.66 -16.66
N VAL A 139 -20.23 -17.00 -17.50
CA VAL A 139 -19.66 -17.59 -18.71
C VAL A 139 -18.43 -18.46 -18.45
N LEU A 140 -17.72 -18.24 -17.35
CA LEU A 140 -16.55 -19.04 -16.95
C LEU A 140 -16.99 -20.11 -15.95
N THR A 141 -16.89 -21.39 -16.32
CA THR A 141 -17.35 -22.48 -15.46
C THR A 141 -16.26 -22.99 -14.51
N VAL A 142 -16.67 -23.75 -13.49
CA VAL A 142 -15.75 -24.40 -12.53
C VAL A 142 -14.76 -25.32 -13.25
N GLU A 143 -15.21 -26.08 -14.25
CA GLU A 143 -14.37 -26.99 -15.03
C GLU A 143 -13.32 -26.23 -15.83
N MET A 144 -13.69 -25.07 -16.39
CA MET A 144 -12.74 -24.20 -17.09
C MET A 144 -11.66 -23.69 -16.13
N VAL A 145 -12.04 -23.19 -14.94
CA VAL A 145 -11.08 -22.75 -13.92
C VAL A 145 -10.15 -23.89 -13.49
N GLN A 146 -10.69 -25.11 -13.33
CA GLN A 146 -9.90 -26.29 -12.98
C GLN A 146 -8.90 -26.66 -14.08
N SER A 147 -9.22 -26.41 -15.36
CA SER A 147 -8.36 -26.71 -16.51
C SER A 147 -7.19 -25.74 -16.72
N MET A 148 -7.13 -24.62 -15.98
CA MET A 148 -6.05 -23.64 -16.07
C MET A 148 -4.73 -24.17 -15.48
N ASN A 149 -3.60 -23.54 -15.82
CA ASN A 149 -2.29 -23.89 -15.23
C ASN A 149 -2.25 -23.65 -13.71
N GLU A 150 -1.25 -24.22 -13.03
CA GLU A 150 -0.97 -23.93 -11.61
C GLU A 150 -0.88 -22.43 -11.32
N ASN A 151 -1.39 -22.02 -10.17
CA ASN A 151 -1.51 -20.64 -9.72
C ASN A 151 -2.21 -19.74 -10.78
N PRO A 152 -3.48 -19.99 -11.09
CA PRO A 152 -4.19 -19.28 -12.13
C PRO A 152 -4.63 -17.91 -11.61
N ILE A 153 -4.53 -16.91 -12.46
CA ILE A 153 -4.94 -15.54 -12.17
C ILE A 153 -6.28 -15.32 -12.88
N VAL A 154 -7.35 -15.11 -12.13
CA VAL A 154 -8.71 -14.95 -12.68
C VAL A 154 -9.25 -13.59 -12.29
N PHE A 155 -9.37 -12.70 -13.27
CA PHE A 155 -9.98 -11.39 -13.12
C PHE A 155 -11.36 -11.42 -13.77
N ALA A 156 -12.41 -11.60 -12.97
CA ALA A 156 -13.80 -11.65 -13.44
C ALA A 156 -14.48 -10.30 -13.18
N LEU A 157 -14.41 -9.40 -14.16
CA LEU A 157 -14.67 -7.96 -14.00
C LEU A 157 -16.03 -7.53 -14.56
N ALA A 158 -16.86 -8.45 -15.07
CA ALA A 158 -18.24 -8.11 -15.41
C ALA A 158 -19.02 -7.61 -14.17
N ASN A 159 -19.86 -6.60 -14.39
CA ASN A 159 -20.73 -6.02 -13.37
C ASN A 159 -22.20 -6.14 -13.80
N PRO A 160 -23.16 -6.29 -12.85
CA PRO A 160 -22.94 -6.49 -11.40
C PRO A 160 -22.54 -7.93 -11.03
N ASN A 161 -22.76 -8.87 -11.96
CA ASN A 161 -22.44 -10.29 -11.78
C ASN A 161 -21.21 -10.64 -12.61
N PRO A 162 -20.16 -11.21 -11.99
CA PRO A 162 -18.91 -11.54 -12.67
C PRO A 162 -19.05 -12.76 -13.60
N GLU A 163 -18.05 -12.98 -14.45
CA GLU A 163 -17.95 -14.16 -15.32
C GLU A 163 -18.02 -15.49 -14.56
N ILE A 164 -17.59 -15.50 -13.30
CA ILE A 164 -17.78 -16.60 -12.35
C ILE A 164 -17.91 -15.99 -10.95
N ALA A 165 -18.82 -16.50 -10.13
CA ALA A 165 -18.95 -16.08 -8.74
C ALA A 165 -17.67 -16.42 -7.94
N TYR A 166 -17.28 -15.51 -7.03
CA TYR A 166 -16.08 -15.66 -6.19
C TYR A 166 -16.05 -17.02 -5.46
N GLU A 167 -17.14 -17.37 -4.77
CA GLU A 167 -17.21 -18.61 -3.99
C GLU A 167 -17.00 -19.87 -4.85
N LEU A 168 -17.51 -19.86 -6.08
CA LEU A 168 -17.32 -20.96 -7.03
C LEU A 168 -15.87 -21.04 -7.50
N ALA A 169 -15.24 -19.90 -7.80
CA ALA A 169 -13.87 -19.84 -8.26
C ALA A 169 -12.87 -20.30 -7.17
N ILE A 170 -13.04 -19.83 -5.92
CA ILE A 170 -12.22 -20.24 -4.78
C ILE A 170 -12.44 -21.72 -4.44
N ALA A 171 -13.67 -22.22 -4.53
CA ALA A 171 -13.96 -23.64 -4.32
C ALA A 171 -13.37 -24.53 -5.43
N ALA A 172 -13.30 -24.02 -6.68
CA ALA A 172 -12.74 -24.74 -7.81
C ALA A 172 -11.24 -25.00 -7.68
N ARG A 173 -10.47 -24.01 -7.15
CA ARG A 173 -9.00 -24.02 -7.08
C ARG A 173 -8.50 -23.29 -5.84
N LYS A 174 -7.74 -23.96 -4.99
CA LYS A 174 -7.14 -23.36 -3.77
C LYS A 174 -5.98 -22.40 -4.04
N ASP A 175 -5.32 -22.56 -5.18
CA ASP A 175 -4.15 -21.80 -5.62
C ASP A 175 -4.52 -20.64 -6.56
N ILE A 176 -5.80 -20.30 -6.69
CA ILE A 176 -6.27 -19.18 -7.51
C ILE A 176 -5.86 -17.83 -6.90
N ILE A 177 -5.55 -16.87 -7.75
CA ILE A 177 -5.57 -15.45 -7.40
C ILE A 177 -6.77 -14.85 -8.12
N PHE A 178 -7.76 -14.41 -7.36
CA PHE A 178 -9.02 -13.94 -7.90
C PHE A 178 -9.20 -12.44 -7.68
N ALA A 179 -9.66 -11.72 -8.71
CA ALA A 179 -10.08 -10.32 -8.60
C ALA A 179 -11.39 -10.08 -9.33
N THR A 180 -12.15 -9.08 -8.89
CA THR A 180 -13.45 -8.70 -9.46
C THR A 180 -13.73 -7.21 -9.31
N GLY A 181 -14.73 -6.68 -10.03
CA GLY A 181 -15.17 -5.29 -9.87
C GLY A 181 -15.91 -5.02 -8.55
N ARG A 182 -16.42 -6.07 -7.90
CA ARG A 182 -17.24 -5.95 -6.69
C ARG A 182 -16.42 -5.64 -5.44
N SER A 183 -16.98 -4.83 -4.54
CA SER A 183 -16.32 -4.36 -3.31
C SER A 183 -16.35 -5.34 -2.15
N ASP A 184 -17.18 -6.38 -2.22
CA ASP A 184 -17.37 -7.39 -1.19
C ASP A 184 -16.30 -8.50 -1.22
N HIS A 185 -15.34 -8.44 -2.15
CA HIS A 185 -14.28 -9.44 -2.30
C HIS A 185 -12.87 -8.85 -2.11
N PRO A 186 -11.84 -9.68 -1.83
CA PRO A 186 -10.53 -9.19 -1.40
C PRO A 186 -9.83 -8.28 -2.41
N ASN A 187 -9.74 -8.69 -3.68
CA ASN A 187 -9.07 -7.93 -4.73
C ASN A 187 -10.08 -7.23 -5.63
N GLN A 188 -10.43 -6.00 -5.28
CA GLN A 188 -11.35 -5.20 -6.06
C GLN A 188 -10.60 -4.42 -7.16
N ILE A 189 -10.90 -4.69 -8.43
CA ILE A 189 -10.49 -3.86 -9.56
C ILE A 189 -11.50 -2.71 -9.68
N ASN A 190 -11.16 -1.54 -9.13
CA ASN A 190 -12.03 -0.37 -9.16
C ASN A 190 -11.29 0.86 -9.69
N ASN A 191 -11.85 1.52 -10.71
CA ASN A 191 -11.26 2.66 -11.40
C ASN A 191 -10.97 3.85 -10.48
N VAL A 192 -11.66 3.96 -9.34
CA VAL A 192 -11.40 4.99 -8.31
C VAL A 192 -9.95 4.98 -7.80
N LEU A 193 -9.26 3.85 -7.91
CA LEU A 193 -7.84 3.71 -7.56
C LEU A 193 -6.90 4.43 -8.54
N GLY A 194 -7.41 4.82 -9.72
CA GLY A 194 -6.63 5.36 -10.82
C GLY A 194 -7.01 6.79 -11.16
N PHE A 195 -8.20 7.01 -11.72
CA PHE A 195 -8.54 8.27 -12.39
C PHE A 195 -8.32 9.54 -11.54
N PRO A 196 -8.65 9.61 -10.23
CA PRO A 196 -8.50 10.84 -9.47
C PRO A 196 -7.03 11.29 -9.42
N TYR A 197 -6.13 10.32 -9.29
CA TYR A 197 -4.71 10.55 -9.08
C TYR A 197 -3.96 10.72 -10.39
N ILE A 198 -4.40 10.04 -11.46
CA ILE A 198 -3.88 10.24 -12.81
C ILE A 198 -4.21 11.66 -13.28
N PHE A 199 -5.46 12.11 -13.11
CA PHE A 199 -5.83 13.49 -13.42
C PHE A 199 -5.08 14.47 -12.54
N ARG A 200 -4.92 14.21 -11.23
CA ARG A 200 -4.14 15.09 -10.36
C ARG A 200 -2.73 15.32 -10.90
N GLY A 201 -2.00 14.24 -11.20
CA GLY A 201 -0.64 14.31 -11.75
C GLY A 201 -0.59 15.05 -13.09
N ALA A 202 -1.51 14.72 -14.01
CA ALA A 202 -1.60 15.35 -15.33
C ALA A 202 -1.90 16.86 -15.24
N LEU A 203 -2.83 17.25 -14.38
CA LEU A 203 -3.25 18.64 -14.19
C LEU A 203 -2.18 19.49 -13.50
N ASP A 204 -1.45 18.92 -12.53
CA ASP A 204 -0.41 19.66 -11.79
C ASP A 204 0.76 20.07 -12.68
N VAL A 205 1.07 19.26 -13.68
CA VAL A 205 2.09 19.58 -14.70
C VAL A 205 1.52 20.19 -15.98
N ARG A 206 0.21 20.46 -16.00
CA ARG A 206 -0.53 20.96 -17.17
C ARG A 206 -0.23 20.16 -18.44
N ALA A 207 -0.28 18.83 -18.34
CA ALA A 207 -0.06 17.94 -19.46
C ALA A 207 -0.98 18.32 -20.64
N THR A 208 -0.54 18.05 -21.88
CA THR A 208 -1.38 18.23 -23.08
C THR A 208 -2.25 17.01 -23.34
N CYS A 209 -1.86 15.83 -22.85
CA CYS A 209 -2.62 14.59 -22.98
C CYS A 209 -2.32 13.63 -21.79
N ILE A 210 -3.01 12.49 -21.75
CA ILE A 210 -2.63 11.33 -20.94
C ILE A 210 -2.13 10.25 -21.90
N ASN A 211 -0.81 10.14 -22.05
CA ASN A 211 -0.17 9.19 -22.95
C ASN A 211 0.10 7.82 -22.29
N GLU A 212 0.74 6.92 -23.03
CA GLU A 212 0.91 5.54 -22.61
C GLU A 212 1.99 5.39 -21.52
N GLU A 213 3.03 6.21 -21.56
CA GLU A 213 4.06 6.31 -20.52
C GLU A 213 3.44 6.69 -19.17
N MET A 214 2.50 7.63 -19.16
CA MET A 214 1.77 8.04 -17.95
C MET A 214 0.91 6.90 -17.38
N LYS A 215 0.23 6.12 -18.22
CA LYS A 215 -0.57 4.98 -17.78
C LYS A 215 0.30 3.86 -17.21
N VAL A 216 1.41 3.53 -17.89
CA VAL A 216 2.40 2.56 -17.38
C VAL A 216 2.99 3.01 -16.04
N ALA A 217 3.28 4.30 -15.87
CA ALA A 217 3.76 4.83 -14.60
C ALA A 217 2.71 4.70 -13.48
N ALA A 218 1.43 4.96 -13.79
CA ALA A 218 0.33 4.74 -12.85
C ALA A 218 0.21 3.27 -12.44
N VAL A 219 0.25 2.34 -13.41
CA VAL A 219 0.23 0.90 -13.15
C VAL A 219 1.31 0.50 -12.15
N ARG A 220 2.57 0.88 -12.43
CA ARG A 220 3.70 0.52 -11.58
C ARG A 220 3.60 1.15 -10.19
N ALA A 221 3.14 2.39 -10.10
CA ALA A 221 2.96 3.08 -8.82
C ALA A 221 1.91 2.41 -7.93
N ILE A 222 0.78 1.98 -8.51
CA ILE A 222 -0.29 1.27 -7.79
C ILE A 222 0.19 -0.13 -7.37
N ALA A 223 0.86 -0.86 -8.26
CA ALA A 223 1.40 -2.18 -7.97
C ALA A 223 2.40 -2.13 -6.80
N GLU A 224 3.35 -1.21 -6.84
CA GLU A 224 4.33 -1.02 -5.77
C GLU A 224 3.71 -0.56 -4.44
N LEU A 225 2.63 0.22 -4.47
CA LEU A 225 1.95 0.65 -3.25
C LEU A 225 1.34 -0.52 -2.47
N ALA A 226 0.77 -1.51 -3.15
CA ALA A 226 0.18 -2.69 -2.50
C ALA A 226 1.20 -3.53 -1.71
N LYS A 227 2.48 -3.41 -2.07
CA LYS A 227 3.59 -4.13 -1.41
C LYS A 227 4.09 -3.44 -0.15
N LYS A 228 3.73 -2.16 0.06
CA LYS A 228 4.14 -1.38 1.23
C LYS A 228 3.25 -1.69 2.42
N ALA A 229 3.80 -1.56 3.63
CA ALA A 229 3.06 -1.69 4.88
C ALA A 229 1.78 -0.82 4.86
N VAL A 230 0.62 -1.43 5.11
CA VAL A 230 -0.67 -0.75 5.03
C VAL A 230 -0.93 0.02 6.33
N PRO A 231 -1.23 1.33 6.26
CA PRO A 231 -1.52 2.15 7.44
C PRO A 231 -2.71 1.62 8.25
N ASP A 232 -2.66 1.75 9.57
CA ASP A 232 -3.72 1.28 10.47
C ASP A 232 -5.07 1.97 10.20
N VAL A 233 -5.07 3.22 9.73
CA VAL A 233 -6.31 3.92 9.32
C VAL A 233 -7.03 3.21 8.17
N VAL A 234 -6.29 2.60 7.24
CA VAL A 234 -6.87 1.82 6.13
C VAL A 234 -7.40 0.49 6.66
N ASN A 235 -6.63 -0.19 7.51
CA ASN A 235 -7.09 -1.43 8.16
C ASN A 235 -8.40 -1.21 8.95
N ALA A 236 -8.48 -0.12 9.72
CA ALA A 236 -9.66 0.25 10.48
C ALA A 236 -10.86 0.57 9.59
N ALA A 237 -10.66 1.29 8.48
CA ALA A 237 -11.75 1.66 7.55
C ALA A 237 -12.45 0.44 6.91
N TYR A 238 -11.78 -0.71 6.83
CA TYR A 238 -12.31 -1.95 6.28
C TYR A 238 -12.58 -3.04 7.34
N ASN A 239 -12.46 -2.72 8.64
CA ASN A 239 -12.55 -3.70 9.75
C ASN A 239 -11.62 -4.92 9.60
N LEU A 240 -10.42 -4.69 9.07
CA LEU A 240 -9.41 -5.73 8.86
C LEU A 240 -8.31 -5.61 9.92
N LYS A 241 -7.80 -6.76 10.41
CA LYS A 241 -6.74 -6.77 11.42
C LYS A 241 -5.40 -6.30 10.85
N ARG A 242 -5.02 -6.79 9.67
CA ARG A 242 -3.78 -6.46 8.98
C ARG A 242 -3.89 -6.86 7.51
N LEU A 243 -3.83 -5.87 6.62
CA LEU A 243 -3.60 -6.11 5.20
C LEU A 243 -2.10 -6.21 4.92
N SER A 244 -1.72 -7.22 4.15
CA SER A 244 -0.36 -7.41 3.67
C SER A 244 -0.38 -8.06 2.29
N PHE A 245 0.61 -7.73 1.48
CA PHE A 245 0.78 -8.28 0.14
C PHE A 245 0.66 -9.80 0.11
N SER A 246 -0.38 -10.29 -0.57
CA SER A 246 -0.76 -11.71 -0.58
C SER A 246 -1.76 -11.97 -1.70
N ARG A 247 -2.19 -13.23 -1.85
CA ARG A 247 -3.21 -13.64 -2.83
C ARG A 247 -4.54 -12.88 -2.67
N ASP A 248 -4.85 -12.46 -1.44
CA ASP A 248 -6.07 -11.73 -1.09
C ASP A 248 -5.83 -10.20 -1.04
N TYR A 249 -4.63 -9.73 -1.38
CA TYR A 249 -4.28 -8.32 -1.41
C TYR A 249 -3.18 -8.03 -2.44
N ILE A 250 -3.57 -7.98 -3.72
CA ILE A 250 -2.70 -7.62 -4.85
C ILE A 250 -2.83 -6.16 -5.30
N ILE A 251 -3.80 -5.41 -4.77
CA ILE A 251 -4.07 -4.01 -5.14
C ILE A 251 -4.46 -3.23 -3.87
N PRO A 252 -4.08 -1.93 -3.74
CA PRO A 252 -4.48 -1.11 -2.61
C PRO A 252 -6.00 -0.94 -2.51
N LYS A 253 -6.49 -0.53 -1.33
CA LYS A 253 -7.92 -0.23 -1.14
C LYS A 253 -8.24 1.22 -1.55
N PRO A 254 -9.48 1.51 -2.02
CA PRO A 254 -9.90 2.86 -2.41
C PRO A 254 -9.64 3.97 -1.38
N LEU A 255 -9.77 3.67 -0.09
CA LEU A 255 -9.54 4.63 1.00
C LEU A 255 -8.06 4.73 1.44
N ASP A 256 -7.13 4.15 0.67
CA ASP A 256 -5.71 4.31 0.92
C ASP A 256 -5.23 5.68 0.43
N ASN A 257 -5.17 6.64 1.36
CA ASN A 257 -4.76 8.03 1.10
C ASN A 257 -3.37 8.15 0.46
N ARG A 258 -2.52 7.13 0.54
CA ARG A 258 -1.20 7.13 -0.11
C ARG A 258 -1.30 7.10 -1.64
N LEU A 259 -2.44 6.71 -2.20
CA LEU A 259 -2.66 6.73 -3.65
C LEU A 259 -2.38 8.11 -4.25
N LEU A 260 -2.79 9.19 -3.57
CA LEU A 260 -2.52 10.55 -4.03
C LEU A 260 -1.03 10.85 -4.12
N THR A 261 -0.28 10.56 -3.07
CA THR A 261 1.14 10.90 -2.96
C THR A 261 2.06 9.93 -3.68
N VAL A 262 1.52 8.84 -4.22
CA VAL A 262 2.28 7.82 -4.97
C VAL A 262 1.96 7.86 -6.46
N VAL A 263 0.67 7.87 -6.83
CA VAL A 263 0.25 7.79 -8.24
C VAL A 263 0.38 9.15 -8.93
N ALA A 264 -0.05 10.25 -8.31
CA ALA A 264 0.03 11.56 -8.95
C ALA A 264 1.48 11.98 -9.28
N PRO A 265 2.47 11.83 -8.39
CA PRO A 265 3.87 12.10 -8.73
C PRO A 265 4.43 11.17 -9.82
N ALA A 266 4.06 9.89 -9.83
CA ALA A 266 4.52 8.96 -10.87
C ALA A 266 4.02 9.39 -12.26
N VAL A 267 2.74 9.75 -12.35
CA VAL A 267 2.13 10.27 -13.58
C VAL A 267 2.74 11.60 -14.00
N ALA A 268 2.95 12.53 -13.05
CA ALA A 268 3.60 13.81 -13.31
C ALA A 268 5.03 13.64 -13.86
N LYS A 269 5.82 12.74 -13.28
CA LYS A 269 7.17 12.41 -13.76
C LYS A 269 7.14 11.85 -15.18
N ALA A 270 6.23 10.94 -15.47
CA ALA A 270 6.08 10.37 -16.81
C ALA A 270 5.64 11.41 -17.84
N ALA A 271 4.74 12.32 -17.48
CA ALA A 271 4.33 13.44 -18.33
C ALA A 271 5.49 14.38 -18.66
N ILE A 272 6.36 14.66 -17.69
CA ILE A 272 7.58 15.47 -17.89
C ILE A 272 8.57 14.72 -18.79
N ALA A 273 8.84 13.45 -18.50
CA ALA A 273 9.80 12.64 -19.25
C ALA A 273 9.40 12.41 -20.71
N SER A 274 8.10 12.27 -20.98
CA SER A 274 7.56 12.12 -22.34
C SER A 274 7.35 13.45 -23.08
N GLY A 275 7.64 14.59 -22.44
CA GLY A 275 7.58 15.91 -23.07
C GLY A 275 6.17 16.49 -23.24
N VAL A 276 5.15 15.91 -22.61
CA VAL A 276 3.77 16.40 -22.69
C VAL A 276 3.42 17.39 -21.58
N ALA A 277 4.28 17.56 -20.58
CA ALA A 277 4.12 18.53 -19.48
C ALA A 277 4.44 19.97 -19.92
N ARG A 278 3.53 20.92 -19.63
CA ARG A 278 3.74 22.37 -19.87
C ARG A 278 4.22 23.14 -18.64
N LYS A 279 4.09 22.55 -17.45
CA LYS A 279 4.56 23.13 -16.17
C LYS A 279 5.33 22.06 -15.38
N PRO A 280 6.62 21.82 -15.66
CA PRO A 280 7.39 20.82 -14.94
C PRO A 280 7.50 21.12 -13.44
N ILE A 281 7.48 20.07 -12.63
CA ILE A 281 7.77 20.13 -11.19
C ILE A 281 9.28 19.96 -11.02
N VAL A 282 9.91 20.88 -10.29
CA VAL A 282 11.36 20.88 -10.02
C VAL A 282 11.69 20.39 -8.61
N ASP A 283 10.82 20.69 -7.64
CA ASP A 283 10.93 20.26 -6.25
C ASP A 283 9.87 19.20 -5.94
N TRP A 284 10.31 17.95 -5.81
CA TRP A 284 9.43 16.81 -5.55
C TRP A 284 9.06 16.68 -4.07
N GLU A 285 9.86 17.23 -3.17
CA GLU A 285 9.55 17.24 -1.74
C GLU A 285 8.42 18.24 -1.50
N GLU A 286 8.57 19.47 -1.98
CA GLU A 286 7.51 20.50 -1.91
C GLU A 286 6.21 20.02 -2.55
N TYR A 287 6.28 19.40 -3.73
CA TYR A 287 5.08 18.86 -4.38
C TYR A 287 4.38 17.78 -3.53
N SER A 288 5.15 16.89 -2.89
CA SER A 288 4.61 15.85 -2.02
C SER A 288 3.95 16.43 -0.77
N GLU A 289 4.38 17.60 -0.31
CA GLU A 289 3.75 18.34 0.78
C GLU A 289 2.43 18.97 0.36
N ILE A 290 2.40 19.65 -0.79
CA ILE A 290 1.17 20.24 -1.35
C ILE A 290 0.08 19.18 -1.51
N LEU A 291 0.43 17.97 -1.96
CA LEU A 291 -0.52 16.86 -2.08
C LEU A 291 -1.04 16.40 -0.71
N ARG A 292 -0.19 16.33 0.32
CA ARG A 292 -0.60 15.97 1.69
C ARG A 292 -1.51 17.02 2.31
N GLU A 293 -1.19 18.30 2.14
CA GLU A 293 -2.03 19.42 2.60
C GLU A 293 -3.44 19.36 2.02
N ARG A 294 -3.57 19.02 0.73
CA ARG A 294 -4.88 18.90 0.05
C ARG A 294 -5.78 17.82 0.65
N MET A 295 -5.22 16.79 1.27
CA MET A 295 -6.02 15.75 1.94
C MET A 295 -6.48 16.15 3.35
N GLY A 296 -6.11 17.34 3.84
CA GLY A 296 -6.40 17.74 5.21
C GLY A 296 -5.69 16.90 6.27
N LEU A 297 -4.69 16.10 5.87
CA LEU A 297 -3.88 15.27 6.76
C LEU A 297 -2.81 16.06 7.51
N ASP A 298 -2.58 17.32 7.10
CA ASP A 298 -1.57 18.18 7.68
C ASP A 298 -2.13 18.91 8.91
N ASN A 299 -1.95 18.30 10.07
CA ASN A 299 -1.87 19.07 11.29
C ASN A 299 -0.48 19.74 11.30
N LYS A 300 -0.35 20.91 10.66
CA LYS A 300 0.93 21.67 10.54
C LYS A 300 1.70 21.77 11.85
N MET A 301 0.97 21.79 12.97
CA MET A 301 1.52 21.73 14.32
C MET A 301 2.25 20.42 14.63
N LEU A 302 1.65 19.25 14.36
CA LEU A 302 2.31 17.94 14.54
C LEU A 302 3.57 17.83 13.69
N ARG A 303 3.52 18.32 12.45
CA ARG A 303 4.68 18.30 11.55
C ARG A 303 5.86 19.11 12.08
N ARG A 304 5.62 20.32 12.59
CA ARG A 304 6.66 21.11 13.27
C ARG A 304 7.28 20.32 14.43
N PHE A 305 6.48 19.57 15.20
CA PHE A 305 7.03 18.71 16.26
C PHE A 305 7.91 17.58 15.71
N TYR A 306 7.51 16.92 14.62
CA TYR A 306 8.34 15.91 13.97
C TYR A 306 9.65 16.49 13.43
N ASP A 307 9.60 17.63 12.74
CA ASP A 307 10.80 18.26 12.17
C ASP A 307 11.77 18.72 13.26
N MET A 308 11.25 19.29 14.36
CA MET A 308 12.08 19.64 15.53
C MET A 308 12.73 18.40 16.16
N ALA A 309 12.00 17.30 16.29
CA ALA A 309 12.54 16.04 16.82
C ALA A 309 13.65 15.48 15.93
N LYS A 310 13.46 15.50 14.59
CA LYS A 310 14.46 15.01 13.62
C LYS A 310 15.73 15.88 13.57
N GLN A 311 15.61 17.18 13.80
CA GLN A 311 16.78 18.07 13.84
C GLN A 311 17.66 17.84 15.08
N THR A 312 17.05 17.46 16.20
CA THR A 312 17.78 17.17 17.45
C THR A 312 17.32 15.84 18.05
N PRO A 313 17.66 14.69 17.43
CA PRO A 313 17.19 13.39 17.89
C PRO A 313 17.65 13.10 19.32
N LYS A 314 16.70 12.70 20.17
CA LYS A 314 16.92 12.46 21.60
C LYS A 314 16.98 10.97 21.93
N ARG A 315 17.60 10.58 23.04
CA ARG A 315 17.57 9.22 23.58
C ARG A 315 16.26 9.03 24.35
N VAL A 316 15.38 8.15 23.88
CA VAL A 316 14.03 8.00 24.44
C VAL A 316 13.82 6.58 24.93
N VAL A 317 13.54 6.43 26.23
CA VAL A 317 13.29 5.14 26.87
C VAL A 317 11.82 4.76 26.69
N PHE A 318 11.57 3.50 26.35
CA PHE A 318 10.25 2.88 26.31
C PHE A 318 10.22 1.79 27.39
N SER A 319 9.41 1.96 28.43
CA SER A 319 9.46 1.04 29.58
C SER A 319 8.69 -0.26 29.35
N GLU A 320 7.66 -0.26 28.49
CA GLU A 320 6.75 -1.39 28.29
C GLU A 320 6.98 -2.08 26.93
N SER A 321 8.24 -2.40 26.66
CA SER A 321 8.74 -2.89 25.37
C SER A 321 8.23 -4.26 24.93
N ASN A 322 7.47 -4.97 25.76
CA ASN A 322 6.77 -6.19 25.36
C ASN A 322 5.41 -5.91 24.69
N HIS A 323 5.01 -4.64 24.56
CA HIS A 323 3.78 -4.26 23.87
C HIS A 323 4.03 -3.91 22.40
N LEU A 324 3.18 -4.45 21.51
CA LEU A 324 3.32 -4.29 20.06
C LEU A 324 3.43 -2.82 19.62
N ASN A 325 2.59 -1.94 20.18
CA ASN A 325 2.60 -0.53 19.78
C ASN A 325 3.90 0.19 20.19
N MET A 326 4.55 -0.23 21.29
CA MET A 326 5.83 0.35 21.71
C MET A 326 6.97 -0.08 20.80
N LEU A 327 6.96 -1.34 20.36
CA LEU A 327 7.94 -1.84 19.39
C LEU A 327 7.78 -1.16 18.01
N LYS A 328 6.53 -1.02 17.52
CA LYS A 328 6.24 -0.28 16.28
C LYS A 328 6.66 1.19 16.38
N ALA A 329 6.41 1.83 17.51
CA ALA A 329 6.81 3.22 17.73
C ALA A 329 8.34 3.37 17.69
N ALA A 330 9.07 2.46 18.35
CA ALA A 330 10.54 2.45 18.32
C ALA A 330 11.09 2.26 16.91
N GLU A 331 10.59 1.27 16.15
CA GLU A 331 10.98 1.05 14.75
C GLU A 331 10.70 2.29 13.88
N THR A 332 9.52 2.88 14.01
CA THR A 332 9.16 4.10 13.27
C THR A 332 10.10 5.25 13.61
N CYS A 333 10.44 5.42 14.89
CA CYS A 333 11.36 6.47 15.32
C CYS A 333 12.76 6.31 14.72
N VAL A 334 13.28 5.09 14.61
CA VAL A 334 14.57 4.83 13.95
C VAL A 334 14.47 5.10 12.46
N ASN A 335 13.47 4.52 11.78
CA ASN A 335 13.31 4.63 10.33
C ASN A 335 13.13 6.08 9.87
N GLU A 336 12.47 6.89 10.70
CA GLU A 336 12.22 8.31 10.42
C GLU A 336 13.27 9.26 11.00
N GLY A 337 14.24 8.77 11.77
CA GLY A 337 15.26 9.60 12.41
C GLY A 337 14.73 10.54 13.50
N ILE A 338 13.62 10.16 14.17
CA ILE A 338 12.96 10.99 15.19
C ILE A 338 13.72 10.98 16.51
N CYS A 339 14.19 9.80 16.93
CA CYS A 339 14.89 9.62 18.20
C CYS A 339 15.77 8.35 18.19
N PHE A 340 16.59 8.19 19.22
CA PHE A 340 17.33 6.96 19.52
C PHE A 340 16.57 6.16 20.59
N PRO A 341 15.74 5.18 20.20
CA PRO A 341 14.90 4.46 21.15
C PRO A 341 15.71 3.46 21.98
N ILE A 342 15.37 3.38 23.27
CA ILE A 342 15.89 2.41 24.24
C ILE A 342 14.72 1.60 24.79
N LEU A 343 14.68 0.31 24.49
CA LEU A 343 13.65 -0.60 24.98
C LEU A 343 14.08 -1.23 26.30
N LEU A 344 13.31 -1.02 27.37
CA LEU A 344 13.51 -1.76 28.62
C LEU A 344 12.80 -3.12 28.56
N GLY A 345 13.54 -4.19 28.81
CA GLY A 345 12.95 -5.52 28.91
C GLY A 345 13.93 -6.66 28.62
N ASN A 346 13.39 -7.88 28.65
CA ASN A 346 14.14 -9.09 28.31
C ASN A 346 14.28 -9.20 26.78
N GLU A 347 15.50 -9.41 26.32
CA GLU A 347 15.88 -9.41 24.91
C GLU A 347 15.16 -10.49 24.11
N GLU A 348 15.06 -11.70 24.64
CA GLU A 348 14.38 -12.82 23.96
C GLU A 348 12.89 -12.55 23.79
N LYS A 349 12.22 -12.03 24.83
CA LYS A 349 10.79 -11.68 24.75
C LYS A 349 10.54 -10.57 23.74
N ILE A 350 11.39 -9.53 23.73
CA ILE A 350 11.30 -8.44 22.76
C ILE A 350 11.54 -8.98 21.34
N ALA A 351 12.56 -9.80 21.14
CA ALA A 351 12.89 -10.39 19.84
C ALA A 351 11.76 -11.28 19.30
N ASN A 352 11.12 -12.08 20.15
CA ASN A 352 10.00 -12.93 19.75
C ASN A 352 8.80 -12.11 19.27
N VAL A 353 8.38 -11.10 20.05
CA VAL A 353 7.26 -10.23 19.65
C VAL A 353 7.61 -9.46 18.37
N ALA A 354 8.86 -9.01 18.23
CA ALA A 354 9.32 -8.33 17.01
C ALA A 354 9.29 -9.27 15.79
N ALA A 355 9.79 -10.48 15.91
CA ALA A 355 9.82 -11.48 14.84
C ALA A 355 8.41 -11.89 14.37
N GLU A 356 7.51 -12.17 15.32
CA GLU A 356 6.10 -12.51 15.02
C GLU A 356 5.38 -11.38 14.27
N ASN A 357 5.80 -10.13 14.46
CA ASN A 357 5.16 -8.96 13.89
C ASN A 357 5.92 -8.32 12.72
N GLN A 358 7.08 -8.87 12.34
CA GLN A 358 7.98 -8.36 11.31
C GLN A 358 8.50 -6.94 11.61
N ILE A 359 8.86 -6.69 12.87
CA ILE A 359 9.40 -5.41 13.33
C ILE A 359 10.93 -5.51 13.34
N SER A 360 11.59 -4.58 12.66
CA SER A 360 13.04 -4.43 12.68
C SER A 360 13.49 -3.77 13.98
N LEU A 361 14.35 -4.47 14.73
CA LEU A 361 15.03 -3.92 15.92
C LEU A 361 16.40 -3.29 15.59
N LYS A 362 16.74 -3.16 14.30
CA LYS A 362 18.01 -2.56 13.88
C LYS A 362 18.05 -1.09 14.29
N GLY A 363 19.09 -0.69 15.02
CA GLY A 363 19.25 0.69 15.50
C GLY A 363 18.48 1.00 16.80
N VAL A 364 17.84 0.00 17.40
CA VAL A 364 17.16 0.10 18.70
C VAL A 364 18.08 -0.45 19.79
N GLU A 365 18.29 0.30 20.88
CA GLU A 365 19.04 -0.17 22.05
C GLU A 365 18.09 -0.99 22.96
N ILE A 366 18.55 -2.12 23.50
CA ILE A 366 17.76 -2.94 24.43
C ILE A 366 18.51 -3.05 25.76
N VAL A 367 17.85 -2.64 26.84
CA VAL A 367 18.38 -2.70 28.20
C VAL A 367 17.54 -3.66 29.04
N ASN A 368 18.14 -4.78 29.41
CA ASN A 368 17.54 -5.72 30.35
C ASN A 368 17.98 -5.37 31.78
N LEU A 369 17.23 -4.48 32.40
CA LEU A 369 17.48 -4.00 33.77
C LEU A 369 17.55 -5.11 34.82
N ARG A 370 17.05 -6.32 34.55
CA ARG A 370 17.09 -7.45 35.48
C ARG A 370 18.30 -8.35 35.30
N HIS A 371 19.07 -8.17 34.23
CA HIS A 371 20.27 -8.94 33.97
C HIS A 371 21.41 -8.48 34.90
N ASP A 372 22.30 -9.39 35.32
CA ASP A 372 23.38 -9.10 36.27
C ASP A 372 24.34 -8.02 35.77
N ARG A 373 24.57 -7.96 34.46
CA ARG A 373 25.36 -6.88 33.81
C ARG A 373 24.88 -5.45 34.12
N GLU A 374 23.60 -5.26 34.45
CA GLU A 374 23.05 -3.95 34.82
C GLU A 374 23.12 -3.69 36.34
N GLU A 375 23.64 -4.61 37.15
CA GLU A 375 23.80 -4.44 38.59
C GLU A 375 24.55 -3.15 38.98
N PRO A 376 25.70 -2.80 38.36
CA PRO A 376 26.40 -1.55 38.69
C PRO A 376 25.52 -0.31 38.47
N ARG A 377 24.73 -0.31 37.38
CA ARG A 377 23.82 0.80 37.04
C ARG A 377 22.63 0.85 38.00
N ARG A 378 22.05 -0.30 38.36
CA ARG A 378 21.00 -0.38 39.41
C ARG A 378 21.49 0.17 40.74
N LEU A 379 22.67 -0.24 41.21
CA LEU A 379 23.21 0.24 42.49
C LEU A 379 23.56 1.73 42.45
N HIS A 380 24.05 2.23 41.31
CA HIS A 380 24.30 3.64 41.10
C HIS A 380 23.01 4.47 41.19
N TYR A 381 21.97 4.08 40.44
CA TYR A 381 20.67 4.74 40.48
C TYR A 381 20.02 4.66 41.86
N ALA A 382 20.10 3.52 42.53
CA ALA A 382 19.59 3.35 43.89
C ALA A 382 20.24 4.31 44.88
N LYS A 383 21.56 4.52 44.76
CA LYS A 383 22.31 5.48 45.58
C LYS A 383 21.84 6.92 45.33
N LEU A 384 21.71 7.32 44.06
CA LEU A 384 21.24 8.68 43.72
C LEU A 384 19.82 8.92 44.24
N LEU A 385 18.93 7.94 44.10
CA LEU A 385 17.55 8.04 44.54
C LEU A 385 17.43 8.11 46.07
N SER A 386 18.18 7.29 46.81
CA SER A 386 18.17 7.31 48.28
C SER A 386 18.78 8.61 48.83
N GLU A 387 19.82 9.15 48.20
CA GLU A 387 20.39 10.45 48.55
C GLU A 387 19.37 11.58 48.33
N LYS A 388 18.70 11.58 47.16
CA LYS A 388 17.67 12.57 46.79
C LYS A 388 16.47 12.55 47.75
N ARG A 389 16.03 11.36 48.17
CA ARG A 389 14.86 11.17 49.06
C ARG A 389 15.21 10.92 50.52
N SER A 390 16.45 11.20 50.92
CA SER A 390 16.93 10.98 52.29
C SER A 390 16.09 11.69 53.36
N ARG A 391 15.56 12.88 53.04
CA ARG A 391 14.69 13.66 53.95
C ARG A 391 13.31 13.03 54.19
N GLU A 392 12.88 12.14 53.29
CA GLU A 392 11.62 11.39 53.39
C GLU A 392 11.83 10.02 54.02
N GLY A 393 13.06 9.70 54.47
CA GLY A 393 13.41 8.42 55.10
C GLY A 393 13.69 7.29 54.12
N TYR A 394 13.84 7.57 52.83
CA TYR A 394 14.02 6.54 51.80
C TYR A 394 15.40 5.87 51.89
N THR A 395 15.43 4.55 52.12
CA THR A 395 16.67 3.80 52.34
C THR A 395 17.32 3.33 51.04
N PHE A 396 18.62 3.03 51.09
CA PHE A 396 19.33 2.44 49.95
C PHE A 396 18.74 1.08 49.54
N GLN A 397 18.34 0.25 50.52
CA GLN A 397 17.76 -1.06 50.27
C GLN A 397 16.41 -0.94 49.52
N GLU A 398 15.55 0.00 49.92
CA GLU A 398 14.29 0.28 49.23
C GLU A 398 14.53 0.78 47.81
N ALA A 399 15.47 1.72 47.64
CA ALA A 399 15.84 2.23 46.32
C ALA A 399 16.42 1.14 45.41
N ALA A 400 17.23 0.22 45.96
CA ALA A 400 17.81 -0.90 45.23
C ALA A 400 16.74 -1.88 44.72
N GLU A 401 15.75 -2.20 45.54
CA GLU A 401 14.62 -3.04 45.13
C GLU A 401 13.78 -2.35 44.04
N GLN A 402 13.60 -1.03 44.16
CA GLN A 402 12.85 -0.24 43.19
C GLN A 402 13.50 -0.24 41.80
N MET A 403 14.83 -0.39 41.69
CA MET A 403 15.53 -0.44 40.40
C MET A 403 15.26 -1.71 39.57
N PHE A 404 14.50 -2.68 40.09
CA PHE A 404 13.95 -3.79 39.32
C PHE A 404 12.60 -3.48 38.64
N ASN A 405 12.02 -2.31 38.93
CA ASN A 405 10.85 -1.79 38.25
C ASN A 405 11.28 -1.01 36.99
N ARG A 406 10.61 -1.28 35.85
CA ARG A 406 10.93 -0.70 34.54
C ARG A 406 10.75 0.82 34.51
N ASP A 407 9.68 1.32 35.11
CA ASP A 407 9.39 2.75 35.13
C ASP A 407 10.36 3.47 36.05
N SER A 408 10.64 2.93 37.24
CA SER A 408 11.60 3.53 38.17
C SER A 408 13.02 3.56 37.59
N PHE A 409 13.46 2.44 36.99
CA PHE A 409 14.74 2.38 36.31
C PHE A 409 14.80 3.34 35.12
N GLY A 410 13.77 3.37 34.28
CA GLY A 410 13.68 4.29 33.13
C GLY A 410 13.65 5.76 33.54
N MET A 411 12.99 6.11 34.64
CA MET A 411 13.00 7.47 35.17
C MET A 411 14.37 7.85 35.73
N MET A 412 15.08 6.92 36.38
CA MET A 412 16.46 7.15 36.82
C MET A 412 17.44 7.27 35.66
N MET A 413 17.20 6.60 34.52
CA MET A 413 17.97 6.85 33.29
C MET A 413 17.81 8.30 32.82
N VAL A 414 16.61 8.86 32.90
CA VAL A 414 16.36 10.27 32.55
C VAL A 414 17.03 11.21 33.56
N GLU A 415 16.84 10.96 34.85
CA GLU A 415 17.42 11.77 35.93
C GLU A 415 18.96 11.80 35.89
N SER A 416 19.58 10.66 35.54
CA SER A 416 21.04 10.52 35.50
C SER A 416 21.66 10.95 34.16
N GLY A 417 20.85 11.35 33.18
CA GLY A 417 21.29 11.77 31.85
C GLY A 417 21.64 10.63 30.87
N ASP A 418 21.33 9.38 31.21
CA ASP A 418 21.49 8.22 30.31
C ASP A 418 20.42 8.19 29.20
N ALA A 419 19.32 8.93 29.39
CA ALA A 419 18.28 9.21 28.41
C ALA A 419 17.74 10.64 28.57
N ASP A 420 17.12 11.18 27.51
CA ASP A 420 16.51 12.51 27.53
C ASP A 420 15.02 12.48 27.91
N ALA A 421 14.33 11.35 27.65
CA ALA A 421 12.90 11.21 27.91
C ALA A 421 12.49 9.75 28.14
N LEU A 422 11.33 9.56 28.78
CA LEU A 422 10.70 8.26 29.04
C LEU A 422 9.26 8.26 28.51
N ILE A 423 8.89 7.19 27.82
CA ILE A 423 7.52 6.86 27.43
C ILE A 423 7.08 5.60 28.19
N THR A 424 5.98 5.73 28.93
CA THR A 424 5.40 4.70 29.80
C THR A 424 3.87 4.90 29.91
N GLY A 425 3.12 3.92 30.42
CA GLY A 425 1.71 4.05 30.82
C GLY A 425 0.71 3.21 30.01
N VAL A 426 1.18 2.17 29.31
CA VAL A 426 0.36 1.20 28.56
C VAL A 426 -0.39 0.25 29.50
N PHE A 427 0.27 -0.23 30.56
CA PHE A 427 -0.28 -1.17 31.52
C PHE A 427 -0.56 -0.53 32.90
N GLY A 428 0.07 0.60 33.20
CA GLY A 428 -0.03 1.30 34.48
C GLY A 428 -1.29 2.17 34.63
N LYS A 429 -1.75 2.36 35.87
CA LYS A 429 -2.72 3.41 36.16
C LYS A 429 -1.99 4.76 36.09
N TYR A 430 -2.58 5.70 35.38
CA TYR A 430 -2.05 7.06 35.18
C TYR A 430 -1.50 7.73 36.47
N LEU A 431 -2.21 7.59 37.59
CA LEU A 431 -1.81 8.18 38.87
C LEU A 431 -0.53 7.58 39.45
N ASP A 432 -0.31 6.28 39.29
CA ASP A 432 0.84 5.57 39.86
C ASP A 432 2.12 6.00 39.13
N THR A 433 2.06 6.09 37.81
CA THR A 433 3.17 6.55 36.95
C THR A 433 3.54 8.01 37.23
N ILE A 434 2.56 8.88 37.46
CA ILE A 434 2.83 10.30 37.76
C ILE A 434 3.45 10.47 39.15
N ASN A 435 2.93 9.77 40.16
CA ASN A 435 3.48 9.85 41.51
C ASN A 435 4.93 9.35 41.50
N LEU A 436 5.21 8.26 40.79
CA LEU A 436 6.56 7.76 40.61
C LEU A 436 7.47 8.78 39.90
N ALA A 437 6.99 9.45 38.85
CA ALA A 437 7.75 10.49 38.16
C ALA A 437 8.08 11.69 39.06
N LYS A 438 7.14 12.10 39.91
CA LYS A 438 7.36 13.15 40.93
C LYS A 438 8.42 12.74 41.95
N ASP A 439 8.36 11.48 42.39
CA ASP A 439 9.29 10.95 43.38
C ASP A 439 10.71 10.79 42.84
N VAL A 440 10.84 10.37 41.58
CA VAL A 440 12.15 10.06 40.97
C VAL A 440 12.77 11.28 40.30
N ILE A 441 12.04 11.96 39.40
CA ILE A 441 12.56 13.08 38.60
C ILE A 441 12.24 14.41 39.31
N GLY A 442 11.02 14.56 39.81
CA GLY A 442 10.56 15.80 40.43
C GLY A 442 9.89 16.75 39.44
N ILE A 443 9.38 17.86 39.98
CA ILE A 443 8.72 18.91 39.19
C ILE A 443 9.73 20.03 38.95
N ARG A 444 9.75 20.58 37.74
CA ARG A 444 10.58 21.74 37.40
C ARG A 444 10.27 22.90 38.34
N GLU A 445 11.31 23.53 38.88
CA GLU A 445 11.17 24.69 39.77
C GLU A 445 10.25 25.76 39.18
N GLY A 446 9.34 26.28 40.01
CA GLY A 446 8.36 27.29 39.62
C GLY A 446 7.04 26.74 39.04
N LEU A 447 6.93 25.42 38.85
CA LEU A 447 5.66 24.76 38.51
C LEU A 447 5.11 24.00 39.72
N ASN A 448 3.82 24.21 40.02
CA ASN A 448 3.08 23.42 41.01
C ASN A 448 2.08 22.52 40.29
N HIS A 449 1.82 21.34 40.85
CA HIS A 449 0.92 20.34 40.27
C HIS A 449 -0.46 20.37 40.93
#